data_AF-A0A6G2DAM1-F1
#
_entry.id   AF-A0A6G2DAM1-F1
#
_cell.length_a   1.000
_cell.length_b   1.000
_cell.length_c   1.000
_cell.angle_alpha   90.00
_cell.angle_beta   90.00
_cell.angle_gamma   90.00
#
_symmetry.space_group_name_H-M   'P 1'
#
loop_
_entity.id
_entity.type
_entity.pdbx_description
1 polymer ?
#
loop_
_entity_poly.entity_id
_entity_poly.type
_entity_poly.pdbx_seq_one_letter_code
_entity_poly.pdbx_strand_id
1 'polypeptide(L)'
;YVLEDEPLPQVGTFDVILDSQNQAVCIVEITKVSVELFNQVSAQHAFKEGEGDKSLAYWRQVHEDFFRDCLGEAGLTFTPESKVVLEEFRKVYPL
;
A
#
# COMPACT_ATOMS: atom_id res chain seq x y z
N TYR A 1 -9.95 6.57 3.10
CA TYR A 1 -9.79 7.08 4.48
C TYR A 1 -10.43 8.45 4.68
N VAL A 2 -9.72 9.59 4.62
CA VAL A 2 -10.30 10.89 5.06
C VAL A 2 -11.52 11.31 4.23
N LEU A 3 -11.46 11.17 2.90
CA LEU A 3 -12.61 11.49 2.03
C LEU A 3 -13.80 10.55 2.26
N GLU A 4 -13.53 9.27 2.48
CA GLU A 4 -14.53 8.20 2.62
C GLU A 4 -14.98 7.97 4.08
N ASP A 5 -14.48 8.75 5.04
CA ASP A 5 -14.66 8.56 6.48
C ASP A 5 -14.35 7.13 6.97
N GLU A 6 -13.32 6.52 6.39
CA GLU A 6 -12.90 5.16 6.72
C GLU A 6 -11.73 5.14 7.72
N PRO A 7 -11.73 4.21 8.68
CA PRO A 7 -10.61 4.04 9.60
C PRO A 7 -9.37 3.55 8.85
N LEU A 8 -8.19 3.95 9.36
CA LEU A 8 -6.94 3.35 8.91
C LEU A 8 -6.91 1.85 9.26
N PRO A 9 -6.15 1.04 8.50
CA PRO A 9 -5.82 -0.33 8.88
C PRO A 9 -5.24 -0.39 10.28
N GLN A 10 -5.43 -1.52 10.98
CA GLN A 10 -5.00 -1.69 12.36
C GLN A 10 -4.07 -2.88 12.49
N VAL A 11 -3.01 -2.73 13.28
CA VAL A 11 -2.12 -3.85 13.61
C VAL A 11 -2.93 -4.95 14.32
N GLY A 12 -2.77 -6.19 13.86
CA GLY A 12 -3.47 -7.37 14.35
C GLY A 12 -4.80 -7.66 13.64
N THR A 13 -5.20 -6.86 12.64
CA THR A 13 -6.32 -7.23 11.74
C THR A 13 -5.86 -8.19 10.65
N PHE A 14 -6.84 -8.85 10.04
CA PHE A 14 -6.62 -9.86 9.02
C PHE A 14 -7.36 -9.51 7.75
N ASP A 15 -6.69 -9.69 6.62
CA ASP A 15 -7.27 -9.50 5.28
C ASP A 15 -7.22 -10.80 4.49
N VAL A 16 -8.31 -11.07 3.76
CA VAL A 16 -8.37 -12.15 2.77
C VAL A 16 -7.93 -11.57 1.43
N ILE A 17 -6.80 -12.05 0.93
CA ILE A 17 -6.28 -11.62 -0.37
C ILE A 17 -6.98 -12.43 -1.46
N LEU A 18 -7.47 -11.71 -2.47
CA LEU A 18 -8.12 -12.29 -3.65
C LEU A 18 -7.20 -12.16 -4.87
N ASP A 19 -7.29 -13.12 -5.79
CA ASP A 19 -6.71 -12.97 -7.12
C ASP A 19 -7.59 -12.12 -8.06
N SER A 20 -7.11 -11.89 -9.28
CA SER A 20 -7.86 -11.16 -10.33
C SER A 20 -9.20 -11.78 -10.75
N GLN A 21 -9.49 -13.02 -10.34
CA GLN A 21 -10.75 -13.74 -10.57
C GLN A 21 -11.63 -13.77 -9.31
N ASN A 22 -11.31 -12.93 -8.31
CA ASN A 22 -11.97 -12.85 -7.01
C ASN A 22 -11.95 -14.16 -6.21
N GLN A 23 -10.93 -15.01 -6.41
CA GLN A 23 -10.74 -16.23 -5.63
C GLN A 23 -9.77 -15.98 -4.46
N ALA A 24 -10.11 -16.46 -3.26
CA ALA A 24 -9.26 -16.30 -2.09
C ALA A 24 -7.96 -17.11 -2.22
N VAL A 25 -6.81 -16.44 -2.11
CA VAL A 25 -5.48 -17.04 -2.26
C VAL A 25 -4.72 -17.17 -0.94
N CYS A 26 -4.87 -16.20 -0.03
CA CYS A 26 -4.26 -16.27 1.28
C CYS A 26 -4.96 -15.35 2.29
N ILE A 27 -4.62 -15.53 3.57
CA ILE A 27 -4.95 -14.61 4.65
C ILE A 27 -3.65 -14.01 5.16
N VAL A 28 -3.63 -12.69 5.34
CA VAL A 28 -2.51 -11.96 5.93
C VAL A 28 -2.92 -11.33 7.26
N GLU A 29 -1.98 -11.19 8.18
CA GLU A 29 -2.11 -10.40 9.41
C GLU A 29 -1.28 -9.13 9.29
N ILE A 30 -1.89 -7.97 9.53
CA ILE A 30 -1.20 -6.69 9.54
C ILE A 30 -0.32 -6.60 10.79
N THR A 31 0.98 -6.47 10.59
CA THR A 31 1.99 -6.43 11.66
C THR A 31 2.50 -5.03 11.96
N LYS A 32 2.33 -4.08 11.02
CA LYS A 32 2.71 -2.68 11.19
C LYS A 32 1.87 -1.80 10.26
N VAL A 33 1.50 -0.62 10.76
CA VAL A 33 0.90 0.46 9.98
C VAL A 33 1.67 1.74 10.27
N SER A 34 2.08 2.47 9.24
CA SER A 34 2.62 3.83 9.37
C SER A 34 2.00 4.76 8.34
N VAL A 35 2.03 6.07 8.62
CA VAL A 35 1.62 7.12 7.68
C VAL A 35 2.81 8.02 7.46
N GLU A 36 3.29 8.07 6.23
CA GLU A 36 4.51 8.78 5.84
C GLU A 36 4.23 9.68 4.63
N LEU A 37 5.10 10.66 4.38
CA LEU A 37 5.07 11.37 3.10
C LEU A 37 5.62 10.44 2.02
N PHE A 38 5.03 10.46 0.82
CA PHE A 38 5.45 9.60 -0.29
C PHE A 38 6.94 9.73 -0.60
N ASN A 39 7.48 10.95 -0.58
CA ASN A 39 8.91 11.19 -0.81
C ASN A 39 9.83 10.73 0.33
N GLN A 40 9.29 10.41 1.51
CA GLN A 40 10.04 9.89 2.65
C GLN A 40 9.99 8.37 2.78
N VAL A 41 9.21 7.67 1.93
CA VAL A 41 9.14 6.21 1.93
C VAL A 41 10.53 5.62 1.74
N SER A 42 10.90 4.73 2.66
CA SER A 42 12.25 4.15 2.71
C SER A 42 12.47 3.11 1.60
N ALA A 43 13.72 2.95 1.18
CA ALA A 43 14.10 1.85 0.29
C ALA A 43 13.85 0.47 0.90
N GLN A 44 13.86 0.37 2.23
CA GLN A 44 13.52 -0.87 2.92
C GLN A 44 12.05 -1.25 2.72
N HIS A 45 11.13 -0.26 2.73
CA HIS A 45 9.72 -0.52 2.49
C HIS A 45 9.49 -0.98 1.05
N ALA A 46 10.01 -0.22 0.06
CA ALA A 46 9.95 -0.59 -1.35
C ALA A 46 10.51 -2.01 -1.61
N PHE A 47 11.60 -2.37 -0.95
CA PHE A 47 12.18 -3.71 -1.07
C PHE A 47 11.26 -4.81 -0.51
N LYS A 48 10.56 -4.55 0.61
CA LYS A 48 9.63 -5.50 1.24
C LYS A 48 8.39 -5.73 0.39
N GLU A 49 7.85 -4.68 -0.22
CA GLU A 49 6.71 -4.77 -1.12
C GLU A 49 7.05 -5.59 -2.38
N GLY A 50 8.30 -5.49 -2.83
CA GLY A 50 8.91 -6.52 -3.66
C GLY A 50 8.52 -6.49 -5.13
N GLU A 51 7.92 -5.38 -5.59
CA GLU A 51 7.58 -5.13 -6.98
C GLU A 51 8.81 -4.88 -7.86
N GLY A 52 8.67 -5.19 -9.17
CA GLY A 52 9.69 -4.90 -10.18
C GLY A 52 11.08 -5.41 -9.80
N ASP A 53 12.06 -4.51 -9.81
CA ASP A 53 13.46 -4.79 -9.41
C ASP A 53 13.72 -4.57 -7.91
N LYS A 54 12.67 -4.33 -7.12
CA LYS A 54 12.70 -4.04 -5.68
C LYS A 54 13.45 -2.76 -5.30
N SER A 55 13.69 -1.87 -6.25
CA SER A 55 14.33 -0.59 -6.00
C SER A 55 13.31 0.48 -5.57
N LEU A 56 13.76 1.43 -4.75
CA LEU A 56 12.98 2.61 -4.41
C LEU A 56 12.64 3.46 -5.64
N ALA A 57 13.52 3.45 -6.66
CA ALA A 57 13.30 4.21 -7.89
C ALA A 57 12.13 3.64 -8.69
N TYR A 58 12.09 2.32 -8.89
CA TYR A 58 10.97 1.64 -9.55
C TYR A 58 9.68 1.86 -8.76
N TRP A 59 9.74 1.63 -7.44
CA TRP A 59 8.59 1.81 -6.55
C TRP A 59 7.97 3.21 -6.67
N ARG A 60 8.80 4.26 -6.61
CA ARG A 60 8.32 5.65 -6.74
C ARG A 60 7.66 5.90 -8.08
N GLN A 61 8.25 5.41 -9.17
CA GLN A 61 7.70 5.63 -10.50
C GLN A 61 6.29 5.03 -10.61
N VAL A 62 6.13 3.74 -10.30
CA VAL A 62 4.84 3.06 -10.52
C VAL A 62 3.76 3.54 -9.57
N HIS A 63 4.11 3.84 -8.32
CA HIS A 63 3.14 4.35 -7.35
C HIS A 63 2.74 5.79 -7.62
N GLU A 64 3.66 6.64 -8.11
CA GLU A 64 3.32 8.00 -8.47
C GLU A 64 2.34 8.05 -9.64
N ASP A 65 2.53 7.22 -10.65
CA ASP A 65 1.61 7.09 -11.78
C ASP A 65 0.23 6.60 -11.29
N PHE A 66 0.21 5.52 -10.49
CA PHE A 66 -1.02 4.96 -9.93
C PHE A 66 -1.80 5.97 -9.07
N PHE A 67 -1.14 6.65 -8.13
CA PHE A 67 -1.82 7.61 -7.25
C PHE A 67 -2.26 8.87 -7.97
N ARG A 68 -1.55 9.33 -9.01
CA ARG A 68 -2.00 10.46 -9.85
C ARG A 68 -3.33 10.12 -10.53
N ASP A 69 -3.48 8.92 -11.05
CA ASP A 69 -4.71 8.48 -11.70
C ASP A 69 -5.84 8.35 -10.65
N CYS A 70 -5.62 7.62 -9.55
CA CYS A 70 -6.64 7.43 -8.52
C CYS A 70 -7.12 8.73 -7.86
N LEU A 71 -6.20 9.62 -7.48
CA LEU A 71 -6.59 10.91 -6.88
C LEU A 71 -7.19 11.84 -7.94
N GLY A 72 -6.73 11.77 -9.18
CA GLY A 72 -7.26 12.54 -10.30
C GLY A 72 -8.75 12.24 -10.56
N GLU A 73 -9.15 10.96 -10.48
CA GLU A 73 -10.56 10.56 -10.57
C GLU A 73 -11.43 11.18 -9.46
N ALA A 74 -10.86 11.41 -8.28
CA ALA A 74 -11.50 12.10 -7.17
C ALA A 74 -11.34 13.64 -7.22
N GLY A 75 -10.75 14.19 -8.28
CA GLY A 75 -10.49 15.63 -8.42
C GLY A 75 -9.40 16.17 -7.48
N LEU A 76 -8.57 15.30 -6.92
CA LEU A 76 -7.43 15.63 -6.07
C LEU A 76 -6.11 15.56 -6.86
N THR A 77 -5.09 16.24 -6.35
CA THR A 77 -3.74 16.20 -6.93
C THR A 77 -2.80 15.41 -6.02
N PHE A 78 -2.16 14.38 -6.57
CA PHE A 78 -1.08 13.68 -5.89
C PHE A 78 0.25 14.44 -6.06
N THR A 79 1.02 14.54 -4.98
CA THR A 79 2.33 15.20 -4.95
C THR A 79 3.33 14.37 -4.14
N PRO A 80 4.64 14.61 -4.25
CA PRO A 80 5.64 13.93 -3.43
C PRO A 80 5.46 14.13 -1.90
N GLU A 81 4.79 15.19 -1.48
CA GLU A 81 4.44 15.50 -0.09
C GLU A 81 3.06 14.94 0.32
N SER A 82 2.39 14.19 -0.55
CA SER A 82 1.16 13.48 -0.20
C SER A 82 1.45 12.39 0.81
N LYS A 83 0.51 12.19 1.76
CA LYS A 83 0.63 11.12 2.74
C LYS A 83 0.19 9.79 2.13
N VAL A 84 0.98 8.75 2.38
CA VAL A 84 0.64 7.37 2.06
C VAL A 84 0.56 6.55 3.35
N VAL A 85 -0.36 5.60 3.36
CA VAL A 85 -0.49 4.62 4.45
C VAL A 85 0.31 3.40 4.02
N LEU A 86 1.26 2.99 4.85
CA LEU A 86 2.16 1.88 4.60
C LEU A 86 1.81 0.73 5.54
N GLU A 87 1.62 -0.45 4.97
CA GLU A 87 1.32 -1.66 5.74
C GLU A 87 2.45 -2.67 5.60
N GLU A 88 2.82 -3.30 6.71
CA GLU A 88 3.62 -4.53 6.67
C GLU A 88 2.78 -5.66 7.23
N PHE A 89 2.79 -6.81 6.56
CA PHE A 89 1.97 -7.95 6.94
C PHE A 89 2.74 -9.25 6.81
N ARG A 90 2.17 -10.31 7.38
CA ARG A 90 2.65 -11.68 7.20
C ARG A 90 1.50 -12.58 6.74
N LYS A 91 1.79 -13.49 5.81
CA LYS A 91 0.86 -14.56 5.45
C LYS A 91 0.67 -15.49 6.66
N VAL A 92 -0.59 -15.74 7.03
CA VAL A 92 -0.96 -16.67 8.12
C VAL A 92 -1.71 -17.90 7.60
N TYR A 93 -2.22 -17.87 6.38
CA TYR A 93 -2.88 -19.01 5.74
C TYR A 93 -2.83 -18.94 4.20
N PRO A 94 -2.68 -20.07 3.48
CA PRO A 94 -2.21 -21.36 3.99
C PRO A 94 -0.76 -21.20 4.49
N LEU A 95 -0.32 -22.04 5.44
CA LEU A 95 1.05 -21.99 5.98
C LEU A 95 2.08 -22.41 4.93
#